data_AF-A0A4U0XRY6-F1
#
_entry.id   AF-A0A4U0XRY6-F1
#
_cell.length_a   1.000
_cell.length_b   1.000
_cell.length_c   1.000
_cell.angle_alpha   90.00
_cell.angle_beta   90.00
_cell.angle_gamma   90.00
#
_symmetry.space_group_name_H-M   'P 1'
#
loop_
_entity.id
_entity.type
_entity.pdbx_description
1 polymer ?
#
loop_
_entity_poly.entity_id
_entity_poly.type
_entity_poly.pdbx_seq_one_letter_code
_entity_poly.pdbx_strand_id
1 'polypeptide(L)'
;MPSPESIPALDTPIVALATAASSATFYMTLLPIPAPSGNYARDRTSVLFCKCNCTISQKIGYPHTRMPSSPDDFVLLSPADLGELGDYTCGSEEKRAEPEKRLHFYFCKTCGVRYFSLYTYGEDEGEVVDLVIGDSVRGVGEDGEGNQDVSELSRAWKCKKESWIEDSSQGGQTGYLSIGAHTIEPDQEGFDLVELGKEKKMKYLDGRNQREKSRYDCPHTGGTW
;
A
#
# COMPACT_ATOMS: atom_id res chain seq x y z
N MET A 1 4.72 -20.12 -37.02
CA MET A 1 3.95 -19.86 -35.79
C MET A 1 4.97 -19.62 -34.69
N PRO A 2 5.10 -18.39 -34.17
CA PRO A 2 6.02 -18.14 -33.06
C PRO A 2 5.44 -18.76 -31.77
N SER A 3 6.31 -19.39 -30.99
CA SER A 3 6.00 -19.91 -29.65
C SER A 3 5.59 -18.78 -28.71
N PRO A 4 4.79 -19.05 -27.65
CA PRO A 4 4.55 -18.05 -26.63
C PRO A 4 5.87 -17.77 -25.91
N GLU A 5 6.39 -16.56 -26.09
CA GLU A 5 7.51 -16.04 -25.30
C GLU A 5 7.10 -16.05 -23.83
N SER A 6 7.85 -16.80 -23.03
CA SER A 6 7.73 -16.77 -21.58
C SER A 6 8.07 -15.37 -21.10
N ILE A 7 7.08 -14.70 -20.51
CA ILE A 7 7.26 -13.46 -19.77
C ILE A 7 8.31 -13.74 -18.68
N PRO A 8 9.45 -13.02 -18.63
CA PRO A 8 10.43 -13.24 -17.57
C PRO A 8 9.77 -12.88 -16.23
N ALA A 9 9.94 -13.77 -15.24
CA ALA A 9 9.63 -13.44 -13.86
C ALA A 9 10.51 -12.25 -13.46
N LEU A 10 9.88 -11.12 -13.11
CA LEU A 10 10.57 -9.97 -12.54
C LEU A 10 11.10 -10.38 -11.15
N ASP A 11 12.30 -10.96 -11.12
CA ASP A 11 13.02 -11.37 -9.89
C ASP A 11 13.62 -10.17 -9.12
N THR A 12 13.36 -8.93 -9.56
CA THR A 12 13.84 -7.72 -8.88
C THR A 12 12.65 -6.98 -8.29
N PRO A 13 12.64 -6.66 -6.98
CA PRO A 13 11.62 -5.80 -6.41
C PRO A 13 11.66 -4.43 -7.10
N ILE A 14 10.56 -4.04 -7.71
CA ILE A 14 10.41 -2.70 -8.26
C ILE A 14 10.21 -1.77 -7.07
N VAL A 15 11.08 -0.77 -6.88
CA VAL A 15 10.85 0.25 -5.86
C VAL A 15 9.87 1.27 -6.44
N ALA A 16 8.63 1.30 -5.94
CA ALA A 16 7.70 2.36 -6.29
C ALA A 16 7.94 3.57 -5.40
N LEU A 17 8.29 4.67 -6.05
CA LEU A 17 8.16 5.99 -5.47
C LEU A 17 6.68 6.40 -5.60
N ALA A 18 6.13 6.87 -4.49
CA ALA A 18 4.80 7.45 -4.50
C ALA A 18 4.90 8.87 -3.95
N THR A 19 4.52 9.82 -4.80
CA THR A 19 4.50 11.23 -4.44
C THR A 19 3.07 11.76 -4.62
N ALA A 20 2.61 12.59 -3.69
CA ALA A 20 1.57 13.56 -4.05
C ALA A 20 2.24 14.92 -4.17
N ALA A 21 1.73 15.71 -5.11
CA ALA A 21 2.26 16.97 -5.61
C ALA A 21 2.68 18.07 -4.59
N SER A 22 2.60 17.85 -3.27
CA SER A 22 2.94 18.90 -2.30
C SER A 22 3.38 18.51 -0.89
N SER A 23 3.46 17.24 -0.43
CA SER A 23 3.91 17.06 0.98
C SER A 23 4.40 15.71 1.47
N ALA A 24 4.16 14.59 0.79
CA ALA A 24 4.66 13.31 1.30
C ALA A 24 5.28 12.46 0.21
N THR A 25 6.37 11.79 0.60
CA THR A 25 7.18 10.90 -0.20
C THR A 25 7.39 9.64 0.60
N PHE A 26 7.02 8.50 0.02
CA PHE A 26 7.27 7.19 0.63
C PHE A 26 7.71 6.19 -0.43
N TYR A 27 8.45 5.18 0.02
CA TYR A 27 8.87 4.03 -0.75
C TYR A 27 8.01 2.83 -0.40
N MET A 28 7.75 2.02 -1.43
CA MET A 28 7.33 0.65 -1.25
C MET A 28 8.06 -0.29 -2.20
N THR A 29 8.21 -1.54 -1.78
CA THR A 29 8.79 -2.61 -2.57
C THR A 29 7.69 -3.31 -3.38
N LEU A 30 7.44 -2.92 -4.62
CA LEU A 30 6.57 -3.67 -5.53
C LEU A 30 7.21 -5.03 -5.88
N LEU A 31 6.83 -6.04 -5.10
CA LEU A 31 7.05 -7.45 -5.42
C LEU A 31 6.12 -7.89 -6.57
N PRO A 32 6.41 -9.02 -7.24
CA PRO A 32 5.61 -9.48 -8.38
C PRO A 32 4.11 -9.50 -8.08
N ILE A 33 3.34 -8.92 -9.01
CA ILE A 33 1.87 -8.90 -8.93
C ILE A 33 1.39 -10.29 -9.38
N PRO A 34 0.70 -11.06 -8.52
CA PRO A 34 0.45 -12.45 -8.81
C PRO A 34 -0.66 -12.58 -9.89
N ALA A 35 -0.58 -13.62 -10.72
CA ALA A 35 -1.56 -13.88 -11.78
C ALA A 35 -2.88 -14.42 -11.21
N PRO A 36 -4.06 -13.86 -11.52
CA PRO A 36 -5.30 -14.09 -10.77
C PRO A 36 -5.68 -15.57 -10.64
N SER A 37 -5.32 -16.19 -9.52
CA SER A 37 -5.78 -17.51 -9.11
C SER A 37 -6.79 -17.38 -7.97
N GLY A 38 -7.95 -18.01 -8.14
CA GLY A 38 -9.01 -17.99 -7.14
C GLY A 38 -8.52 -18.63 -5.84
N ASN A 39 -8.52 -17.84 -4.77
CA ASN A 39 -7.98 -18.12 -3.42
C ASN A 39 -6.53 -17.67 -3.17
N TYR A 40 -6.28 -16.36 -3.33
CA TYR A 40 -5.24 -15.72 -2.52
C TYR A 40 -5.69 -15.68 -1.06
N ALA A 41 -5.38 -16.75 -0.32
CA ALA A 41 -4.81 -16.56 1.01
C ALA A 41 -3.64 -15.58 0.85
N ARG A 42 -3.38 -14.72 1.84
CA ARG A 42 -2.28 -13.75 1.75
C ARG A 42 -0.96 -14.52 1.55
N ASP A 43 -0.55 -14.76 0.31
CA ASP A 43 0.74 -15.33 0.02
C ASP A 43 1.74 -14.20 0.26
N ARG A 44 2.61 -14.38 1.24
CA ARG A 44 3.57 -13.36 1.70
C ARG A 44 4.70 -13.14 0.69
N THR A 45 4.37 -13.26 -0.59
CA THR A 45 5.28 -13.29 -1.72
C THR A 45 4.82 -12.34 -2.83
N SER A 46 3.64 -11.73 -2.70
CA SER A 46 3.03 -10.97 -3.78
C SER A 46 2.28 -9.73 -3.34
N VAL A 47 2.31 -8.68 -4.17
CA VAL A 47 1.57 -7.43 -3.91
C VAL A 47 0.09 -7.62 -4.24
N LEU A 48 -0.79 -7.19 -3.33
CA LEU A 48 -2.23 -7.36 -3.49
C LEU A 48 -2.95 -6.04 -3.72
N PHE A 49 -3.54 -5.88 -4.91
CA PHE A 49 -4.44 -4.77 -5.22
C PHE A 49 -5.88 -5.10 -4.84
N CYS A 50 -6.53 -4.17 -4.14
CA CYS A 50 -7.86 -4.33 -3.57
C CYS A 50 -8.75 -3.12 -3.81
N LYS A 51 -10.05 -3.39 -3.98
CA LYS A 51 -11.11 -2.39 -3.96
C LYS A 51 -12.28 -2.87 -3.12
N CYS A 52 -12.71 -2.05 -2.17
CA CYS A 52 -13.71 -2.42 -1.16
C CYS A 52 -15.00 -1.60 -1.35
N ASN A 53 -16.16 -2.22 -1.20
CA ASN A 53 -17.47 -1.55 -1.29
C ASN A 53 -17.98 -0.96 0.04
N CYS A 54 -17.19 -0.97 1.12
CA CYS A 54 -17.61 -0.35 2.38
C CYS A 54 -17.80 1.16 2.20
N THR A 55 -18.64 1.79 3.03
CA THR A 55 -19.06 3.19 2.86
C THR A 55 -17.89 4.16 2.69
N ILE A 56 -16.80 3.98 3.45
CA ILE A 56 -15.65 4.87 3.36
C ILE A 56 -14.83 4.62 2.09
N SER A 57 -14.51 3.37 1.78
CA SER A 57 -13.76 3.00 0.57
C SER A 57 -14.52 3.39 -0.71
N GLN A 58 -15.85 3.25 -0.71
CA GLN A 58 -16.70 3.67 -1.83
C GLN A 58 -16.65 5.19 -2.05
N LYS A 59 -16.76 5.99 -0.99
CA LYS A 59 -16.72 7.47 -1.09
C LYS A 59 -15.37 7.99 -1.55
N ILE A 60 -14.32 7.28 -1.16
CA ILE A 60 -12.95 7.62 -1.50
C ILE A 60 -12.62 7.16 -2.93
N GLY A 61 -13.22 6.07 -3.39
CA GLY A 61 -13.24 5.67 -4.79
C GLY A 61 -11.94 5.05 -5.32
N TYR A 62 -10.87 4.99 -4.53
CA TYR A 62 -9.58 4.50 -5.02
C TYR A 62 -9.35 2.98 -4.79
N PRO A 63 -8.51 2.33 -5.62
CA PRO A 63 -7.88 1.06 -5.30
C PRO A 63 -6.72 1.23 -4.31
N HIS A 64 -6.54 0.30 -3.38
CA HIS A 64 -5.37 0.24 -2.50
C HIS A 64 -4.55 -1.01 -2.76
N THR A 65 -3.28 -0.94 -2.44
CA THR A 65 -2.37 -2.08 -2.47
C THR A 65 -1.93 -2.48 -1.07
N ARG A 66 -1.62 -3.77 -0.88
CA ARG A 66 -1.02 -4.31 0.34
C ARG A 66 0.26 -5.03 0.00
N MET A 67 1.27 -4.78 0.82
CA MET A 67 2.59 -5.40 0.67
C MET A 67 2.63 -6.75 1.41
N PRO A 68 3.50 -7.68 0.98
CA PRO A 68 3.77 -8.93 1.70
C PRO A 68 4.23 -8.75 3.16
N SER A 69 5.11 -7.78 3.40
CA SER A 69 5.66 -7.45 4.71
C SER A 69 5.77 -5.94 4.87
N SER A 70 4.79 -5.30 5.50
CA SER A 70 4.76 -3.87 5.78
C SER A 70 6.04 -3.36 6.48
N PRO A 71 6.64 -4.06 7.46
CA PRO A 71 7.90 -3.63 8.08
C PRO A 71 9.13 -3.69 7.16
N ASP A 72 9.12 -4.56 6.14
CA ASP A 72 10.25 -4.76 5.23
C ASP A 72 10.04 -4.03 3.88
N ASP A 73 8.78 -3.83 3.47
CA ASP A 73 8.37 -3.40 2.12
C ASP A 73 7.74 -2.01 2.08
N PHE A 74 7.63 -1.30 3.21
CA PHE A 74 7.10 0.07 3.28
C PHE A 74 7.97 0.98 4.16
N VAL A 75 8.29 2.16 3.65
CA VAL A 75 9.01 3.21 4.37
C VAL A 75 8.45 4.57 3.97
N LEU A 76 8.04 5.39 4.93
CA LEU A 76 7.67 6.79 4.71
C LEU A 76 8.90 7.69 4.93
N LEU A 77 9.34 8.39 3.90
CA LEU A 77 10.55 9.23 3.98
C LEU A 77 10.25 10.64 4.45
N SER A 78 9.12 11.17 4.03
CA SER A 78 8.74 12.54 4.33
C SER A 78 7.22 12.64 4.35
N PRO A 79 6.63 13.28 5.37
CA PRO A 79 7.25 13.61 6.65
C PRO A 79 7.53 12.33 7.47
N ALA A 80 8.60 12.31 8.26
CA ALA A 80 8.88 11.19 9.16
C ALA A 80 7.95 11.17 10.39
N ASP A 81 7.34 12.30 10.74
CA ASP A 81 6.31 12.38 11.76
C ASP A 81 4.92 12.27 11.11
N LEU A 82 4.17 11.23 11.48
CA LEU A 82 2.80 11.01 11.01
C LEU A 82 1.86 12.16 11.41
N GLY A 83 2.15 12.90 12.49
CA GLY A 83 1.37 14.07 12.92
C GLY A 83 1.39 15.23 11.92
N GLU A 84 2.41 15.27 11.05
CA GLU A 84 2.48 16.25 9.96
C GLU A 84 1.50 15.92 8.83
N LEU A 85 1.05 14.67 8.71
CA LEU A 85 0.01 14.26 7.79
C LEU A 85 -1.40 14.61 8.31
N GLY A 86 -2.37 14.72 7.40
CA GLY A 86 -3.78 14.70 7.78
C GLY A 86 -4.17 13.29 8.19
N ASP A 87 -4.97 13.15 9.23
CA ASP A 87 -5.44 11.85 9.71
C ASP A 87 -6.97 11.85 9.83
N TYR A 88 -7.60 10.99 9.03
CA TYR A 88 -9.03 10.74 9.12
C TYR A 88 -9.26 9.35 9.72
N THR A 89 -10.10 9.25 10.75
CA THR A 89 -10.50 7.97 11.35
C THR A 89 -11.99 7.72 11.15
N CYS A 90 -12.38 6.45 11.00
CA CYS A 90 -13.78 6.06 10.88
C CYS A 90 -14.12 4.84 11.75
N GLY A 91 -15.40 4.70 12.13
CA GLY A 91 -15.89 3.63 13.01
C GLY A 91 -17.20 4.01 13.70
N SER A 92 -17.90 3.00 14.25
CA SER A 92 -19.06 3.20 15.14
C SER A 92 -18.65 3.95 16.40
N GLU A 93 -19.60 4.50 17.17
CA GLU A 93 -19.30 5.15 18.45
C GLU A 93 -18.51 4.24 19.41
N GLU A 94 -18.85 2.96 19.45
CA GLU A 94 -18.11 1.93 20.22
C GLU A 94 -16.66 1.82 19.75
N LYS A 95 -16.41 1.77 18.43
CA LYS A 95 -15.05 1.79 17.86
C LYS A 95 -14.35 3.14 18.04
N ARG A 96 -15.11 4.23 18.22
CA ARG A 96 -14.57 5.55 18.58
C ARG A 96 -14.30 5.64 20.08
N ALA A 97 -14.79 4.76 20.94
CA ALA A 97 -14.44 4.79 22.36
C ALA A 97 -13.02 4.24 22.62
N GLU A 98 -12.44 3.50 21.67
CA GLU A 98 -11.09 2.92 21.76
C GLU A 98 -10.15 3.64 20.77
N PRO A 99 -9.51 4.76 21.16
CA PRO A 99 -8.69 5.56 20.25
C PRO A 99 -7.54 4.78 19.62
N GLU A 100 -6.96 3.84 20.35
CA GLU A 100 -5.82 3.00 19.93
C GLU A 100 -6.21 1.87 18.95
N LYS A 101 -7.49 1.69 18.64
CA LYS A 101 -8.00 0.61 17.77
C LYS A 101 -8.78 1.16 16.59
N ARG A 102 -8.20 2.15 15.91
CA ARG A 102 -8.82 2.85 14.80
C ARG A 102 -8.05 2.66 13.51
N LEU A 103 -8.80 2.64 12.42
CA LEU A 103 -8.22 2.71 11.08
C LEU A 103 -7.95 4.18 10.78
N HIS A 104 -6.66 4.51 10.71
CA HIS A 104 -6.13 5.80 10.32
C HIS A 104 -6.00 5.87 8.81
N PHE A 105 -6.34 7.02 8.27
CA PHE A 105 -6.31 7.29 6.85
C PHE A 105 -5.47 8.54 6.65
N TYR A 106 -4.18 8.34 6.34
CA TYR A 106 -3.22 9.43 6.25
C TYR A 106 -3.27 10.09 4.88
N PHE A 107 -3.39 11.42 4.85
CA PHE A 107 -3.59 12.19 3.63
C PHE A 107 -2.83 13.53 3.62
N CYS A 108 -2.67 14.10 2.43
CA CYS A 108 -2.09 15.43 2.26
C CYS A 108 -3.06 16.50 2.75
N LYS A 109 -2.65 17.32 3.73
CA LYS A 109 -3.46 18.45 4.22
C LYS A 109 -3.73 19.51 3.14
N THR A 110 -2.92 19.56 2.09
CA THR A 110 -3.02 20.56 1.01
C THR A 110 -3.95 20.09 -0.11
N CYS A 111 -3.68 18.92 -0.72
CA CYS A 111 -4.44 18.44 -1.88
C CYS A 111 -5.50 17.39 -1.54
N GLY A 112 -5.54 16.88 -0.30
CA GLY A 112 -6.50 15.86 0.13
C GLY A 112 -6.20 14.44 -0.38
N VAL A 113 -5.16 14.25 -1.18
CA VAL A 113 -4.74 12.92 -1.67
C VAL A 113 -4.35 12.05 -0.49
N ARG A 114 -4.88 10.83 -0.47
CA ARG A 114 -4.66 9.88 0.61
C ARG A 114 -3.54 8.92 0.27
N TYR A 115 -2.55 8.89 1.13
CA TYR A 115 -1.30 8.14 0.96
C TYR A 115 -1.50 6.68 1.33
N PHE A 116 -1.77 6.42 2.60
CA PHE A 116 -1.90 5.06 3.11
C PHE A 116 -2.91 5.01 4.24
N SER A 117 -3.25 3.79 4.62
CA SER A 117 -4.11 3.47 5.75
C SER A 117 -3.29 2.65 6.72
N LEU A 118 -3.45 2.95 7.99
CA LEU A 118 -2.77 2.25 9.07
C LEU A 118 -3.82 1.85 10.11
N TYR A 119 -3.83 0.58 10.50
CA TYR A 119 -4.50 0.13 11.70
C TYR A 119 -3.46 -0.58 12.54
N THR A 120 -3.27 -0.09 13.76
CA THR A 120 -2.42 -0.69 14.77
C THR A 120 -3.28 -1.13 15.95
N TYR A 121 -2.77 -2.07 16.73
CA TYR A 121 -3.33 -2.50 17.99
C TYR A 121 -2.43 -2.01 19.13
N GLY A 122 -2.42 -0.69 19.35
CA GLY A 122 -1.64 -0.01 20.40
C GLY A 122 -0.77 1.14 19.88
N GLU A 123 -0.09 1.81 20.81
CA GLU A 123 0.70 3.03 20.54
C GLU A 123 2.08 2.77 19.90
N ASP A 124 2.56 1.51 19.80
CA ASP A 124 3.98 1.22 19.54
C ASP A 124 4.27 0.31 18.32
N GLU A 125 3.54 0.47 17.21
CA GLU A 125 3.72 -0.35 16.00
C GLU A 125 4.59 0.30 14.91
N GLY A 126 5.08 1.51 15.13
CA GLY A 126 5.95 2.23 14.21
C GLY A 126 7.12 2.92 14.88
N GLU A 127 8.15 3.25 14.10
CA GLU A 127 9.35 3.93 14.56
C GLU A 127 9.89 4.89 13.50
N VAL A 128 10.60 5.92 13.97
CA VAL A 128 11.40 6.80 13.11
C VAL A 128 12.84 6.32 13.14
N VAL A 129 13.40 6.06 11.95
CA VAL A 129 14.76 5.58 11.71
C VAL A 129 15.53 6.55 10.82
N ASP A 130 16.84 6.57 10.93
CA ASP A 130 17.71 7.30 9.99
C ASP A 130 18.15 6.36 8.86
N LEU A 131 17.89 6.75 7.60
CA LEU A 131 18.23 5.96 6.41
C LEU A 131 19.12 6.77 5.45
N VAL A 132 20.12 6.11 4.87
CA VAL A 132 20.91 6.69 3.77
C VAL A 132 20.22 6.32 2.45
N ILE A 133 19.70 7.32 1.73
CA ILE A 133 19.03 7.13 0.44
C ILE A 133 20.09 7.10 -0.68
N GLY A 134 21.01 6.12 -0.65
CA GLY A 134 22.16 6.08 -1.58
C GLY A 134 22.25 4.83 -2.46
N ASP A 135 22.03 3.64 -1.89
CA ASP A 135 22.38 2.38 -2.57
C ASP A 135 21.20 1.42 -2.80
N SER A 136 20.09 1.56 -2.07
CA SER A 136 18.98 0.59 -2.10
C SER A 136 17.73 1.07 -2.86
N VAL A 137 17.77 2.29 -3.42
CA VAL A 137 16.61 2.98 -4.03
C VAL A 137 16.81 3.20 -5.55
N ARG A 138 17.96 2.81 -6.10
CA ARG A 138 18.40 3.05 -7.50
C ARG A 138 17.64 2.29 -8.60
N GLY A 139 16.34 2.01 -8.41
CA GLY A 139 15.48 1.42 -9.44
C GLY A 139 14.71 2.43 -10.28
N VAL A 140 14.96 3.74 -10.15
CA VAL A 140 14.16 4.80 -10.81
C VAL A 140 15.04 5.56 -11.82
N GLY A 141 14.83 5.28 -13.10
CA GLY A 141 15.16 6.16 -14.22
C GLY A 141 16.65 6.38 -14.51
N GLU A 142 17.30 5.44 -15.18
CA GLU A 142 18.31 5.85 -16.17
C GLU A 142 17.51 6.59 -17.27
N ASP A 143 17.76 7.90 -17.43
CA ASP A 143 17.44 8.77 -18.59
C ASP A 143 17.20 10.25 -18.21
N GLY A 144 17.22 10.61 -16.92
CA GLY A 144 17.11 12.00 -16.46
C GLY A 144 18.45 12.58 -16.01
N GLU A 145 19.01 13.54 -16.75
CA GLU A 145 20.12 14.38 -16.29
C GLU A 145 19.70 15.19 -15.05
N GLY A 146 19.97 14.63 -13.88
CA GLY A 146 19.64 15.21 -12.58
C GLY A 146 20.28 14.40 -11.46
N ASN A 147 21.60 14.24 -11.54
CA ASN A 147 22.39 13.56 -10.51
C ASN A 147 22.39 14.38 -9.23
N GLN A 148 21.33 14.26 -8.43
CA GLN A 148 21.37 14.67 -7.03
C GLN A 148 22.05 13.54 -6.26
N ASP A 149 23.31 13.77 -5.89
CA ASP A 149 24.03 12.96 -4.90
C ASP A 149 23.22 12.99 -3.59
N VAL A 150 22.36 12.00 -3.35
CA VAL A 150 21.61 11.90 -2.09
C VAL A 150 22.42 11.05 -1.10
N SER A 151 23.54 11.57 -0.63
CA SER A 151 24.34 10.97 0.45
C SER A 151 23.87 11.40 1.84
N GLU A 152 22.70 12.02 1.96
CA GLU A 152 22.21 12.60 3.22
C GLU A 152 21.31 11.62 3.97
N LEU A 153 21.57 11.46 5.29
CA LEU A 153 20.71 10.72 6.20
C LEU A 153 19.32 11.37 6.22
N SER A 154 18.32 10.62 5.79
CA SER A 154 16.92 11.03 5.85
C SER A 154 16.22 10.31 6.98
N ARG A 155 15.56 11.08 7.86
CA ARG A 155 14.64 10.52 8.86
C ARG A 155 13.45 9.92 8.12
N ALA A 156 13.08 8.70 8.45
CA ALA A 156 11.99 7.98 7.82
C ALA A 156 11.17 7.23 8.87
N TRP A 157 9.88 7.02 8.61
CA TRP A 157 8.99 6.21 9.43
C TRP A 157 8.77 4.83 8.81
N LYS A 158 8.75 3.79 9.64
CA LYS A 158 8.39 2.42 9.22
C LYS A 158 7.68 1.66 10.33
N CYS A 159 7.03 0.55 9.98
CA CYS A 159 6.49 -0.38 10.97
C CYS A 159 7.64 -1.08 11.73
N LYS A 160 7.48 -1.24 13.05
CA LYS A 160 8.39 -2.00 13.90
C LYS A 160 8.24 -3.49 13.65
N LYS A 161 9.32 -4.19 13.34
CA LYS A 161 9.26 -5.61 12.95
C LYS A 161 8.84 -6.52 14.11
N GLU A 162 9.22 -6.16 15.33
CA GLU A 162 9.03 -6.95 16.55
C GLU A 162 7.59 -6.92 17.05
N SER A 163 6.87 -5.82 16.81
CA SER A 163 5.47 -5.63 17.24
C SER A 163 4.45 -5.83 16.12
N TRP A 164 4.89 -5.90 14.86
CA TRP A 164 3.98 -5.99 13.72
C TRP A 164 3.55 -7.42 13.37
N ILE A 165 2.25 -7.68 13.45
CA ILE A 165 1.65 -8.97 13.09
C ILE A 165 0.96 -8.86 11.73
N GLU A 166 1.56 -9.45 10.69
CA GLU A 166 0.94 -9.45 9.35
C GLU A 166 -0.31 -10.32 9.27
N ASP A 167 -0.34 -11.47 9.93
CA ASP A 167 -1.44 -12.43 9.86
C ASP A 167 -1.79 -13.01 11.23
N SER A 168 -3.10 -13.03 11.51
CA SER A 168 -3.73 -13.55 12.73
C SER A 168 -3.50 -15.05 12.92
N SER A 169 -3.13 -15.77 11.85
CA SER A 169 -2.70 -17.17 11.95
C SER A 169 -1.48 -17.37 12.86
N GLN A 170 -0.70 -16.31 13.10
CA GLN A 170 0.46 -16.30 13.99
C GLN A 170 0.09 -16.04 15.47
N GLY A 171 -1.20 -15.89 15.78
CA GLY A 171 -1.69 -15.50 17.10
C GLY A 171 -1.57 -13.98 17.32
N GLY A 172 -2.61 -13.36 17.88
CA GLY A 172 -2.67 -11.90 18.09
C GLY A 172 -3.56 -11.17 17.08
N GLN A 173 -3.63 -9.84 17.21
CA GLN A 173 -4.44 -8.97 16.36
C GLN A 173 -3.58 -8.41 15.21
N THR A 174 -4.08 -8.41 13.97
CA THR A 174 -3.27 -8.12 12.76
C THR A 174 -3.10 -6.64 12.46
N GLY A 175 -1.87 -6.18 12.32
CA GLY A 175 -1.57 -4.89 11.71
C GLY A 175 -2.18 -4.78 10.30
N TYR A 176 -2.61 -3.58 9.95
CA TYR A 176 -3.08 -3.27 8.61
C TYR A 176 -2.37 -2.05 8.06
N LEU A 177 -1.49 -2.26 7.09
CA LEU A 177 -0.97 -1.21 6.23
C LEU A 177 -1.47 -1.45 4.80
N SER A 178 -1.95 -0.39 4.18
CA SER A 178 -2.33 -0.39 2.76
C SER A 178 -2.10 0.98 2.15
N ILE A 179 -1.71 1.01 0.89
CA ILE A 179 -1.30 2.23 0.21
C ILE A 179 -2.30 2.54 -0.89
N GLY A 180 -2.64 3.82 -1.09
CA GLY A 180 -3.47 4.23 -2.21
C GLY A 180 -2.74 3.92 -3.52
N ALA A 181 -3.23 2.99 -4.32
CA ALA A 181 -2.52 2.60 -5.55
C ALA A 181 -2.47 3.75 -6.57
N HIS A 182 -3.37 4.73 -6.47
CA HIS A 182 -3.36 5.97 -7.25
C HIS A 182 -2.21 6.94 -6.90
N THR A 183 -1.45 6.66 -5.84
CA THR A 183 -0.28 7.45 -5.45
C THR A 183 1.03 6.89 -6.00
N ILE A 184 0.99 5.68 -6.59
CA ILE A 184 2.12 5.10 -7.30
C ILE A 184 2.23 5.81 -8.64
N GLU A 185 3.44 6.24 -9.01
CA GLU A 185 3.67 6.94 -10.27
C GLU A 185 3.26 6.06 -11.47
N PRO A 186 2.56 6.63 -12.47
CA PRO A 186 1.97 5.87 -13.57
C PRO A 186 3.01 5.26 -14.53
N ASP A 187 4.23 5.80 -14.57
CA ASP A 187 5.30 5.35 -15.46
C ASP A 187 6.23 4.31 -14.78
N GLN A 188 5.84 3.78 -13.62
CA GLN A 188 6.59 2.74 -12.93
C GLN A 188 6.49 1.41 -13.67
N GLU A 189 7.66 0.84 -14.04
CA GLU A 189 7.71 -0.47 -14.70
C GLU A 189 6.93 -1.53 -13.90
N GLY A 190 6.12 -2.35 -14.59
CA GLY A 190 5.32 -3.41 -13.96
C GLY A 190 4.05 -2.94 -13.24
N PHE A 191 3.70 -1.65 -13.31
CA PHE A 191 2.48 -1.10 -12.71
C PHE A 191 1.65 -0.26 -13.69
N ASP A 192 0.49 -0.77 -14.09
CA ASP A 192 -0.56 -0.01 -14.76
C ASP A 192 -1.93 -0.39 -14.18
N LEU A 193 -2.64 0.59 -13.60
CA LEU A 193 -3.98 0.41 -13.05
C LEU A 193 -5.00 -0.11 -14.08
N VAL A 194 -4.86 0.29 -15.35
CA VAL A 194 -5.68 -0.17 -16.46
C VAL A 194 -5.41 -1.65 -16.74
N GLU A 195 -4.14 -2.07 -16.76
CA GLU A 195 -3.77 -3.49 -16.93
C GLU A 195 -4.26 -4.34 -15.76
N LEU A 196 -4.14 -3.85 -14.53
CA LEU A 196 -4.68 -4.56 -13.35
C LEU A 196 -6.18 -4.85 -13.46
N GLY A 197 -6.94 -3.91 -14.03
CA GLY A 197 -8.36 -4.10 -14.31
C GLY A 197 -8.61 -5.10 -15.44
N LYS A 198 -7.93 -4.94 -16.57
CA LYS A 198 -8.07 -5.80 -17.76
C LYS A 198 -7.70 -7.25 -17.47
N GLU A 199 -6.62 -7.46 -16.74
CA GLU A 199 -6.11 -8.77 -16.37
C GLU A 199 -6.81 -9.36 -15.15
N LYS A 200 -7.81 -8.68 -14.58
CA LYS A 200 -8.53 -9.14 -13.38
C LYS A 200 -7.60 -9.40 -12.18
N LYS A 201 -6.57 -8.58 -12.02
CA LYS A 201 -5.64 -8.60 -10.87
C LYS A 201 -6.15 -7.78 -9.67
N MET A 202 -7.25 -7.04 -9.84
CA MET A 202 -7.90 -6.27 -8.77
C MET A 202 -8.83 -7.16 -7.92
N LYS A 203 -8.56 -7.30 -6.62
CA LYS A 203 -9.42 -8.03 -5.69
C LYS A 203 -10.55 -7.14 -5.15
N TYR A 204 -11.78 -7.50 -5.42
CA TYR A 204 -12.96 -6.85 -4.87
C TYR A 204 -13.36 -7.45 -3.52
N LEU A 205 -13.59 -6.59 -2.53
CA LEU A 205 -13.93 -6.95 -1.15
C LEU A 205 -15.36 -6.50 -0.80
N ASP A 206 -16.17 -7.40 -0.24
CA ASP A 206 -17.49 -7.08 0.33
C ASP A 206 -17.35 -6.55 1.77
N GLY A 207 -16.76 -5.36 1.92
CA GLY A 207 -16.65 -4.72 3.23
C GLY A 207 -17.95 -4.09 3.73
N ARG A 208 -18.97 -3.95 2.88
CA ARG A 208 -20.27 -3.37 3.25
C ARG A 208 -21.14 -4.37 4.00
N ASN A 209 -21.32 -5.57 3.46
CA ASN A 209 -22.19 -6.58 4.07
C ASN A 209 -21.40 -7.71 4.75
N GLN A 210 -20.14 -7.92 4.36
CA GLN A 210 -19.27 -8.98 4.88
C GLN A 210 -19.88 -10.38 4.73
N ARG A 211 -20.61 -10.61 3.63
CA ARG A 211 -21.31 -11.88 3.35
C ARG A 211 -20.71 -12.63 2.17
N GLU A 212 -20.29 -11.90 1.15
CA GLU A 212 -19.74 -12.48 -0.07
C GLU A 212 -18.23 -12.71 0.06
N LYS A 213 -17.73 -13.77 -0.57
CA LYS A 213 -16.28 -14.00 -0.72
C LYS A 213 -15.70 -12.95 -1.65
N SER A 214 -14.43 -12.58 -1.43
CA SER A 214 -13.70 -11.73 -2.37
C SER A 214 -13.67 -12.34 -3.78
N ARG A 215 -13.64 -11.48 -4.79
CA ARG A 215 -13.63 -11.88 -6.20
C ARG A 215 -12.78 -10.94 -7.06
N TYR A 216 -12.53 -11.29 -8.30
CA TYR A 216 -11.63 -10.55 -9.21
C TYR A 216 -12.29 -10.13 -10.52
N ASP A 217 -13.50 -10.63 -10.77
CA ASP A 217 -14.24 -10.44 -12.00
C ASP A 217 -15.00 -9.12 -12.03
N CYS A 218 -15.59 -8.69 -10.89
CA CYS A 218 -16.33 -7.45 -10.80
C CYS A 218 -16.49 -6.91 -9.36
N PRO A 219 -16.74 -5.60 -9.18
CA PRO A 219 -17.08 -5.02 -7.88
C PRO A 219 -18.32 -5.66 -7.26
N HIS A 220 -18.36 -5.80 -5.93
CA HIS A 220 -19.57 -6.16 -5.19
C HIS A 220 -20.67 -5.12 -5.34
N THR A 221 -21.92 -5.48 -5.03
CA THR A 221 -23.06 -4.54 -5.06
C THR A 221 -22.74 -3.28 -4.25
N GLY A 222 -22.94 -2.12 -4.88
CA GLY A 222 -22.58 -0.81 -4.33
C GLY A 222 -21.10 -0.43 -4.43
N GLY A 223 -20.23 -1.30 -4.95
CA GLY A 223 -18.85 -0.99 -5.28
C GLY A 223 -18.71 -0.26 -6.62
N THR A 224 -17.50 0.19 -6.93
CA THR A 224 -17.15 0.85 -8.19
C THR A 224 -16.02 0.10 -8.89
N TRP A 225 -15.96 0.24 -10.21
CA TRP A 225 -14.81 -0.20 -11.03
C TRP A 225 -13.61 0.69 -10.74
#